data_AF-A0A2M7L5L5-F1
#
_entry.id   AF-A0A2M7L5L5-F1
#
_cell.length_a   1.000
_cell.length_b   1.000
_cell.length_c   1.000
_cell.angle_alpha   90.00
_cell.angle_beta   90.00
_cell.angle_gamma   90.00
#
_symmetry.space_group_name_H-M   'P 1'
#
loop_
_entity.id
_entity.type
_entity.pdbx_description
1 polymer ?
#
loop_
_entity_poly.entity_id
_entity_poly.type
_entity_poly.pdbx_seq_one_letter_code
_entity_poly.pdbx_strand_id
1 'polypeptide(L)'
;MSHMEIPELDRTGLRRFGLILGAILALLFGLLLPWTGQERPAIVWVGTGLLVMAWALVAPDSMNSLYRPWMRVAMMIGSVVNATVLAIVFFMVITPMGMIMRMMGKDPMRRKLDKSLASYRMISKVRADNHVERPF
;
A
#
# COMPACT_ATOMS: atom_id res chain seq x y z
N MET A 1 -11.28 1.04 -14.35
CA MET A 1 -11.12 2.15 -13.39
C MET A 1 -11.79 1.69 -12.11
N SER A 2 -11.02 1.23 -11.12
CA SER A 2 -11.58 0.82 -9.83
C SER A 2 -12.13 2.05 -9.13
N HIS A 3 -13.45 2.12 -8.97
CA HIS A 3 -14.07 3.10 -8.09
C HIS A 3 -13.60 2.76 -6.67
N MET A 4 -12.55 3.45 -6.18
CA MET A 4 -12.22 3.46 -4.76
C MET A 4 -13.30 4.26 -4.06
N GLU A 5 -14.42 3.61 -3.80
CA GLU A 5 -15.49 4.17 -2.98
C GLU A 5 -14.96 4.29 -1.56
N ILE A 6 -15.05 5.49 -0.99
CA ILE A 6 -14.73 5.72 0.41
C ILE A 6 -15.74 4.88 1.21
N PRO A 7 -15.31 3.88 1.98
CA PRO A 7 -16.24 3.06 2.75
C PRO A 7 -16.99 3.96 3.71
N GLU A 8 -18.32 3.99 3.59
CA GLU A 8 -19.19 4.71 4.51
C GLU A 8 -19.08 4.04 5.88
N LEU A 9 -18.56 4.77 6.85
CA LEU A 9 -18.40 4.26 8.21
C LEU A 9 -19.71 4.39 8.98
N ASP A 10 -20.09 3.33 9.67
CA ASP A 10 -21.12 3.37 10.70
C ASP A 10 -20.70 4.31 11.86
N ARG A 11 -21.65 4.74 12.69
CA ARG A 11 -21.40 5.63 13.84
C ARG A 11 -20.29 5.12 14.75
N THR A 12 -20.19 3.81 14.93
CA THR A 12 -19.11 3.16 15.70
C THR A 12 -17.73 3.35 15.04
N GLY A 13 -17.67 3.28 13.70
CA GLY A 13 -16.47 3.52 12.92
C GLY A 13 -16.00 4.98 13.00
N LEU A 14 -16.93 5.93 12.90
CA LEU A 14 -16.62 7.37 13.04
C LEU A 14 -16.08 7.71 14.44
N ARG A 15 -16.65 7.12 15.50
CA ARG A 15 -16.13 7.25 16.88
C ARG A 15 -14.70 6.72 16.99
N ARG A 16 -14.45 5.53 16.45
CA ARG A 16 -13.11 4.91 16.50
C ARG A 16 -12.09 5.73 15.73
N PHE A 17 -12.45 6.28 14.57
CA PHE A 17 -11.60 7.19 13.81
C PHE A 17 -11.22 8.43 14.64
N GLY A 18 -12.20 9.11 15.24
CA GLY A 18 -11.95 10.28 16.08
C GLY A 18 -11.12 9.98 17.33
N LEU A 19 -11.33 8.83 17.97
CA LEU A 19 -10.51 8.38 19.10
C LEU A 19 -9.06 8.09 18.68
N ILE A 20 -8.86 7.41 17.55
CA ILE A 20 -7.51 7.15 17.01
C ILE A 20 -6.83 8.46 16.64
N LEU A 21 -7.52 9.38 15.95
CA LEU A 21 -6.99 10.68 15.56
C LEU A 21 -6.61 11.51 16.78
N GLY A 22 -7.50 11.59 17.78
CA GLY A 22 -7.24 12.32 19.03
C GLY A 22 -6.10 11.71 19.85
N ALA A 23 -6.01 10.37 19.92
CA ALA A 23 -4.91 9.67 20.58
C ALA A 23 -3.57 9.91 19.88
N ILE A 24 -3.53 9.86 18.55
CA ILE A 24 -2.34 10.18 17.76
C ILE A 24 -1.92 11.63 17.98
N LEU A 25 -2.86 12.58 17.95
CA LEU A 25 -2.58 13.99 18.20
C LEU A 25 -2.03 14.21 19.61
N ALA A 26 -2.67 13.64 20.64
CA ALA A 26 -2.22 13.77 22.02
C ALA A 26 -0.85 13.12 22.26
N LEU A 27 -0.60 11.96 21.67
CA LEU A 27 0.65 11.21 21.91
C LEU A 27 1.83 11.79 21.10
N LEU A 28 1.65 12.07 19.81
CA LEU A 28 2.72 12.63 18.98
C LEU A 28 3.04 14.07 19.37
N PHE A 29 2.02 14.92 19.55
CA PHE A 29 2.23 16.35 19.79
C PHE A 29 2.31 16.70 21.28
N GLY A 30 1.68 15.92 22.15
CA GLY A 30 1.71 16.13 23.60
C GLY A 30 2.85 15.42 24.33
N LEU A 31 3.40 14.32 23.79
CA LEU A 31 4.47 13.56 24.45
C LEU A 31 5.77 13.53 23.64
N LEU A 32 5.70 13.27 22.33
CA LEU A 32 6.90 13.07 21.49
C LEU A 32 7.59 14.39 21.12
N LEU A 33 6.82 15.42 20.76
CA LEU A 33 7.32 16.75 20.41
C LEU A 33 8.01 17.52 21.56
N PRO A 34 7.48 17.57 22.80
CA PRO A 34 8.18 18.24 23.89
C PRO A 34 9.51 17.57 24.27
N TRP A 35 9.69 16.28 23.96
CA TRP A 35 10.99 15.60 24.13
C TRP A 35 12.09 16.18 23.24
N THR A 36 11.73 16.81 22.10
CA THR A 36 12.69 17.40 21.15
C THR A 36 13.13 18.81 21.51
N GLY A 37 12.75 19.34 22.68
CA GLY A 37 13.23 20.63 23.19
C GLY A 37 12.58 21.87 22.56
N GLN A 38 11.56 21.71 21.71
CA GLN A 38 10.73 22.84 21.31
C GLN A 38 9.72 23.14 22.40
N GLU A 39 9.87 24.28 23.07
CA GLU A 39 8.93 24.81 24.08
C GLU A 39 7.63 25.30 23.45
N ARG A 40 6.97 24.44 22.66
CA ARG A 40 5.57 24.63 22.34
C ARG A 40 4.80 24.09 23.52
N PRO A 41 3.80 24.82 24.04
CA PRO A 41 3.04 24.37 25.20
C PRO A 41 2.34 23.05 24.85
N ALA A 42 2.91 21.94 25.32
CA ALA A 42 2.38 20.59 25.13
C ALA A 42 0.91 20.50 25.59
N ILE A 43 0.54 21.34 26.56
CA ILE A 43 -0.80 21.50 27.09
C ILE A 43 -1.83 21.89 26.02
N VAL A 44 -1.44 22.71 25.04
CA VAL A 44 -2.34 23.10 23.94
C VAL A 44 -2.63 21.88 23.07
N TRP A 45 -1.62 21.08 22.73
CA TRP A 45 -1.79 19.90 21.89
C TRP A 45 -2.52 18.75 22.58
N VAL A 46 -2.24 18.52 23.87
CA VAL A 46 -2.99 17.57 24.69
C VAL A 46 -4.45 18.02 24.82
N GLY A 47 -4.69 19.31 25.06
CA GLY A 47 -6.04 19.88 25.13
C GLY A 47 -6.81 19.73 23.83
N THR A 48 -6.18 20.00 22.67
CA THR A 48 -6.79 19.81 21.36
C THR A 48 -7.09 18.34 21.09
N GLY A 49 -6.19 17.41 21.44
CA GLY A 49 -6.41 15.97 21.31
C GLY A 49 -7.60 15.50 22.16
N LEU A 50 -7.70 15.97 23.41
CA LEU A 50 -8.80 15.65 24.32
C LEU A 50 -10.13 16.23 23.80
N LEU A 51 -10.12 17.46 23.27
CA LEU A 51 -11.29 18.08 22.64
C LEU A 51 -11.76 17.31 21.41
N VAL A 52 -10.83 16.82 20.57
CA VAL A 52 -11.16 16.00 19.41
C VAL A 52 -11.75 14.65 19.84
N MET A 53 -11.22 14.02 20.91
CA MET A 53 -11.80 12.81 21.48
C MET A 53 -13.21 13.05 22.05
N ALA A 54 -13.41 14.16 22.76
CA ALA A 54 -14.71 14.55 23.29
C ALA A 54 -15.73 14.85 22.17
N TRP A 55 -15.31 15.54 21.12
CA TRP A 55 -16.14 15.79 19.93
C TRP A 55 -16.52 14.48 19.24
N ALA A 56 -15.59 13.54 19.09
CA ALA A 56 -15.87 12.23 18.52
C ALA A 56 -16.94 11.44 19.32
N LEU A 57 -17.01 11.65 20.64
CA LEU A 57 -18.02 11.01 21.51
C LEU A 57 -19.38 11.71 21.45
N VAL A 58 -19.41 13.05 21.43
CA VAL A 58 -20.64 13.85 21.47
C VAL A 58 -21.35 13.92 20.12
N ALA A 59 -20.61 14.08 19.02
CA ALA A 59 -21.19 14.28 17.69
C ALA A 59 -20.43 13.48 16.61
N PRO A 60 -20.59 12.14 16.57
CA PRO A 60 -19.91 11.30 15.60
C PRO A 60 -20.34 11.57 14.16
N ASP A 61 -21.59 11.96 13.92
CA ASP A 61 -22.09 12.22 12.56
C ASP A 61 -21.41 13.44 11.92
N SER A 62 -21.02 14.44 12.72
CA SER A 62 -20.27 15.62 12.24
C SER A 62 -18.85 15.24 11.80
N MET A 63 -18.27 14.17 12.34
CA MET A 63 -16.95 13.68 11.90
C MET A 63 -16.97 13.14 10.47
N ASN A 64 -18.14 12.76 9.94
CA ASN A 64 -18.24 12.27 8.56
C ASN A 64 -17.78 13.33 7.53
N SER A 65 -18.06 14.62 7.81
CA SER A 65 -17.63 15.72 6.95
C SER A 65 -16.10 15.92 6.93
N LEU A 66 -15.39 15.52 7.99
CA LEU A 66 -13.92 15.55 8.06
C LEU A 66 -13.31 14.24 7.54
N TYR A 67 -13.96 13.10 7.80
CA TYR A 67 -13.53 11.78 7.37
C TYR A 67 -13.46 11.66 5.84
N ARG A 68 -14.45 12.18 5.11
CA ARG A 68 -14.51 12.11 3.64
C ARG A 68 -13.29 12.76 2.96
N PRO A 69 -12.95 14.05 3.20
CA PRO A 69 -11.77 14.65 2.60
C PRO A 69 -10.47 14.01 3.10
N TRP A 70 -10.39 13.64 4.38
CA TRP A 70 -9.23 12.93 4.93
C TRP A 70 -8.96 11.61 4.20
N MET A 71 -10.01 10.80 3.98
CA MET A 71 -9.88 9.53 3.27
C MET A 71 -9.49 9.73 1.81
N ARG A 72 -9.95 10.79 1.15
CA ARG A 72 -9.52 11.13 -0.21
C ARG A 72 -8.02 11.37 -0.29
N VAL A 73 -7.45 12.09 0.68
CA VAL A 73 -5.99 12.29 0.79
C VAL A 73 -5.30 10.95 1.07
N ALA A 74 -5.81 10.16 2.02
CA ALA A 74 -5.23 8.86 2.35
C ALA A 74 -5.19 7.91 1.14
N MET A 75 -6.22 7.90 0.29
CA MET A 75 -6.24 7.11 -0.94
C MET A 75 -5.21 7.59 -1.97
N MET A 76 -5.02 8.91 -2.12
CA MET A 76 -4.01 9.47 -3.02
C MET A 76 -2.59 9.13 -2.54
N ILE A 77 -2.36 9.17 -1.23
CA ILE A 77 -1.09 8.71 -0.64
C ILE A 77 -0.94 7.20 -0.86
N GLY A 78 -1.99 6.42 -0.63
CA GLY A 78 -1.99 4.98 -0.81
C GLY A 78 -1.62 4.54 -2.23
N SER A 79 -2.09 5.24 -3.26
CA SER A 79 -1.73 4.92 -4.65
C SER A 79 -0.24 5.15 -4.93
N VAL A 80 0.31 6.27 -4.43
CA VAL A 80 1.75 6.58 -4.53
C VAL A 80 2.58 5.57 -3.76
N VAL A 81 2.16 5.20 -2.54
CA VAL A 81 2.85 4.19 -1.71
C VAL A 81 2.84 2.84 -2.41
N ASN A 82 1.72 2.39 -2.95
CA ASN A 82 1.64 1.12 -3.66
C ASN A 82 2.57 1.09 -4.88
N ALA A 83 2.58 2.17 -5.68
CA ALA A 83 3.50 2.31 -6.80
C ALA A 83 4.98 2.33 -6.34
N THR A 84 5.28 3.03 -5.25
CA THR A 84 6.62 3.13 -4.67
C THR A 84 7.12 1.78 -4.16
N VAL A 85 6.28 1.05 -3.42
CA VAL A 85 6.62 -0.29 -2.92
C VAL A 85 6.90 -1.24 -4.08
N LEU A 86 6.05 -1.25 -5.11
CA LEU A 86 6.26 -2.09 -6.28
C LEU A 86 7.55 -1.72 -7.02
N ALA A 87 7.83 -0.42 -7.18
CA ALA A 87 9.07 0.07 -7.77
C ALA A 87 10.29 -0.38 -6.96
N ILE A 88 10.23 -0.22 -5.63
CA ILE A 88 11.28 -0.67 -4.72
C ILE A 88 11.55 -2.17 -4.88
N VAL A 89 10.51 -3.01 -4.86
CA VAL A 89 10.66 -4.46 -5.02
C VAL A 89 11.26 -4.80 -6.39
N PHE A 90 10.80 -4.13 -7.45
CA PHE A 90 11.32 -4.34 -8.79
C PHE A 90 12.81 -3.98 -8.89
N PHE A 91 13.22 -2.83 -8.36
CA PHE A 91 14.61 -2.36 -8.47
C PHE A 91 15.56 -3.01 -7.46
N MET A 92 15.09 -3.38 -6.27
CA MET A 92 15.94 -4.00 -5.24
C MET A 92 15.98 -5.53 -5.31
N VAL A 93 14.97 -6.19 -5.87
CA VAL A 93 14.91 -7.65 -5.91
C VAL A 93 14.97 -8.16 -7.34
N ILE A 94 14.01 -7.78 -8.18
CA ILE A 94 13.84 -8.37 -9.52
C ILE A 94 15.00 -7.97 -10.44
N THR A 95 15.36 -6.69 -10.46
CA THR A 95 16.42 -6.13 -11.30
C THR A 95 17.80 -6.73 -10.99
N PRO A 96 18.27 -6.75 -9.71
CA PRO A 96 19.56 -7.36 -9.40
C PRO A 96 19.54 -8.87 -9.62
N MET A 97 18.42 -9.57 -9.35
CA MET A 97 18.29 -10.99 -9.68
C MET A 97 18.51 -11.23 -11.19
N GLY A 98 17.87 -10.43 -12.05
CA GLY A 98 18.06 -10.51 -13.50
C GLY A 98 19.49 -10.16 -13.94
N MET A 99 20.12 -9.18 -13.29
CA MET A 99 21.51 -8.82 -13.55
C MET A 99 22.47 -9.93 -13.16
N ILE A 100 22.28 -10.55 -12.00
CA ILE A 100 23.05 -11.72 -11.54
C ILE A 100 22.88 -12.89 -12.53
N MET A 101 21.66 -13.21 -12.95
CA MET A 101 21.43 -14.26 -13.96
C MET A 101 22.15 -13.97 -15.28
N ARG A 102 22.16 -12.70 -15.71
CA ARG A 102 22.89 -12.25 -16.91
C ARG A 102 24.41 -12.40 -16.74
N MET A 103 24.96 -12.06 -15.57
CA MET A 103 26.38 -12.24 -15.26
C MET A 103 26.77 -13.73 -15.20
N MET A 104 25.89 -14.59 -14.68
CA MET A 104 26.07 -16.04 -14.68
C MET A 104 25.86 -16.71 -16.05
N GLY A 105 25.57 -15.94 -17.11
CA GLY A 105 25.34 -16.45 -18.45
C GLY A 105 24.03 -17.25 -18.60
N LYS A 106 23.15 -17.23 -17.59
CA LYS A 106 21.86 -17.92 -17.62
C LYS A 106 20.84 -17.04 -18.35
N ASP A 107 20.43 -17.47 -19.53
CA ASP A 107 19.34 -16.84 -20.30
C ASP A 107 18.10 -17.75 -20.35
N PRO A 108 17.24 -17.73 -19.31
CA PRO A 108 16.07 -18.60 -19.24
C PRO A 108 15.06 -18.34 -20.36
N MET A 109 15.09 -17.15 -20.97
CA MET A 109 14.18 -16.78 -22.06
C MET A 109 14.81 -16.94 -23.45
N ARG A 110 16.04 -17.49 -23.56
CA ARG A 110 16.75 -17.68 -24.84
C ARG A 110 16.65 -16.46 -25.77
N ARG A 111 16.90 -15.28 -25.21
CA ARG A 111 16.73 -13.99 -25.89
C ARG A 111 17.80 -13.73 -26.94
N LYS A 112 18.94 -14.42 -26.87
CA LYS A 112 19.97 -14.36 -27.91
C LYS A 112 19.47 -15.01 -29.20
N LEU A 113 19.45 -14.23 -30.27
CA LEU A 113 19.17 -14.73 -31.62
C LEU A 113 20.38 -15.55 -32.11
N ASP A 114 20.18 -16.85 -32.23
CA ASP A 114 21.10 -17.79 -32.86
C ASP A 114 20.88 -17.83 -34.39
N LYS A 115 21.84 -17.28 -35.14
CA LYS A 115 21.80 -17.27 -36.61
C LYS A 115 22.04 -18.64 -37.25
N SER A 116 22.49 -19.63 -36.47
CA SER A 116 22.71 -21.00 -36.95
C SER A 116 21.43 -21.84 -36.95
N LEU A 117 20.37 -21.39 -36.27
CA LEU A 117 19.09 -22.08 -36.22
C LEU A 117 18.28 -21.80 -37.49
N ALA A 118 17.85 -22.87 -38.17
CA ALA A 118 16.94 -22.78 -39.31
C ALA A 118 15.54 -22.24 -38.93
N SER A 119 15.12 -22.40 -37.67
CA SER A 119 13.88 -21.83 -37.14
C SER A 119 13.90 -21.74 -35.62
N TYR A 120 13.29 -20.69 -35.07
CA TYR A 120 13.05 -20.53 -33.62
C TYR A 120 11.76 -21.22 -33.15
N ARG A 121 10.99 -21.81 -34.06
CA ARG A 121 9.74 -22.50 -33.71
C ARG A 121 10.04 -23.74 -32.89
N MET A 122 9.60 -23.75 -31.63
CA MET A 122 9.50 -25.00 -30.87
C MET A 122 8.26 -25.75 -31.35
N ILE A 123 8.46 -26.89 -32.00
CA ILE A 123 7.38 -27.77 -32.42
C ILE A 123 6.67 -28.24 -31.14
N SER A 124 5.36 -28.03 -31.04
CA SER A 124 4.61 -28.58 -29.92
C SER A 124 4.71 -30.10 -29.98
N LYS A 125 5.01 -30.73 -28.83
CA LYS A 125 4.89 -32.18 -28.76
C LYS A 125 3.42 -32.51 -28.98
N VAL A 126 3.13 -33.32 -30.00
CA VAL A 126 1.79 -33.85 -30.22
C VAL A 126 1.40 -34.57 -28.93
N ARG A 127 0.34 -34.07 -28.28
CA ARG A 127 -0.16 -34.64 -27.03
C ARG A 127 -0.76 -35.99 -27.40
N ALA A 128 -0.42 -37.04 -26.65
CA ALA A 128 -0.94 -38.37 -26.92
C ALA A 128 -2.48 -38.37 -26.80
N ASP A 129 -3.16 -39.06 -27.72
CA ASP A 129 -4.63 -39.04 -27.84
C ASP A 129 -5.34 -39.50 -26.57
N ASN A 130 -4.68 -40.33 -25.76
CA ASN A 130 -5.18 -40.83 -24.48
C ASN A 130 -5.17 -39.80 -23.34
N HIS A 131 -4.61 -38.61 -23.54
CA HIS A 131 -4.49 -37.60 -22.50
C HIS A 131 -5.85 -36.94 -22.15
N VAL A 132 -6.84 -37.03 -23.04
CA VAL A 132 -8.21 -36.55 -22.77
C VAL A 132 -9.05 -37.56 -22.01
N GLU A 133 -8.63 -38.82 -21.95
CA GLU A 133 -9.39 -39.92 -21.32
C GLU A 133 -9.23 -39.97 -19.80
N ARG A 134 -8.20 -39.31 -19.25
CA ARG A 134 -7.97 -39.23 -17.80
C ARG A 134 -7.71 -37.79 -17.38
N PRO A 135 -8.77 -37.06 -16.98
CA PRO A 135 -8.66 -35.64 -16.62
C PRO A 135 -8.02 -35.40 -15.24
N PHE A 136 -7.67 -36.45 -14.49
CA PHE A 136 -7.04 -36.39 -13.17
C PHE A 136 -5.95 -37.47 -13.02
#